data_AF-A0A7Y1YQY7-F1
#
_entry.id   AF-A0A7Y1YQY7-F1
#
_cell.length_a   1.000
_cell.length_b   1.000
_cell.length_c   1.000
_cell.angle_alpha   90.00
_cell.angle_beta   90.00
_cell.angle_gamma   90.00
#
_symmetry.space_group_name_H-M   'P 1'
#
loop_
_entity.id
_entity.type
_entity.pdbx_description
1 polymer ?
#
loop_
_entity_poly.entity_id
_entity_poly.type
_entity_poly.pdbx_seq_one_letter_code
_entity_poly.pdbx_strand_id
1 'polypeptide(L)'
;MPWKWYDSQVVNIVDLSPNTKSFWLQIDDIDSLDYTPGQFITLDLPIGEKRINRWRSYSIANLPKQDGLIELCIVHFDGGLASEYLFDKVN
;
A
#
# COMPACT_ATOMS: atom_id res chain seq x y z
N MET A 1 11.45 7.17 -16.40
CA MET A 1 10.19 7.94 -16.24
C MET A 1 10.23 8.64 -14.88
N PRO A 2 9.75 9.89 -14.77
CA PRO A 2 9.58 10.52 -13.46
C PRO A 2 8.61 9.70 -12.61
N TRP A 3 8.84 9.65 -11.30
CA TRP A 3 7.92 8.99 -10.37
C TRP A 3 6.62 9.80 -10.31
N LYS A 4 5.51 9.19 -10.73
CA LYS A 4 4.17 9.76 -10.57
C LYS A 4 3.60 9.27 -9.25
N TRP A 5 3.20 10.21 -8.40
CA TRP A 5 2.48 9.95 -7.16
C TRP A 5 0.99 10.02 -7.46
N TYR A 6 0.23 9.15 -6.82
CA TYR A 6 -1.22 9.10 -6.90
C TYR A 6 -1.78 9.16 -5.49
N ASP A 7 -2.92 9.81 -5.35
CA ASP A 7 -3.74 9.65 -4.16
C ASP A 7 -4.53 8.33 -4.29
N SER A 8 -4.79 7.69 -3.16
CA SER A 8 -5.51 6.43 -3.11
C SER A 8 -6.23 6.30 -1.77
N GLN A 9 -7.31 5.53 -1.78
CA GLN A 9 -8.11 5.24 -0.60
C GLN A 9 -8.03 3.75 -0.28
N VAL A 10 -7.87 3.43 1.01
CA VAL A 10 -8.02 2.04 1.45
C VAL A 10 -9.51 1.72 1.47
N VAL A 11 -9.93 0.80 0.60
CA VAL A 11 -11.34 0.45 0.41
C VAL A 11 -11.72 -0.86 1.09
N ASN A 12 -10.73 -1.68 1.44
CA ASN A 12 -10.95 -2.93 2.17
C ASN A 12 -9.68 -3.36 2.91
N ILE A 13 -9.87 -3.98 4.07
CA ILE A 13 -8.80 -4.58 4.88
C ILE A 13 -9.25 -5.99 5.26
N VAL A 14 -8.41 -6.99 4.95
CA VAL A 14 -8.71 -8.40 5.23
C VAL A 14 -7.63 -8.98 6.14
N ASP A 15 -8.02 -9.54 7.27
CA ASP A 15 -7.11 -10.31 8.13
C ASP A 15 -6.77 -11.64 7.46
N LEU A 16 -5.49 -11.84 7.13
CA LEU A 16 -5.00 -13.08 6.51
C LEU A 16 -4.41 -14.06 7.54
N SER A 17 -3.80 -13.52 8.59
CA SER A 17 -3.22 -14.27 9.72
C SER A 17 -3.23 -13.38 10.97
N PRO A 18 -2.84 -13.90 12.15
CA PRO A 18 -2.75 -13.08 13.37
C PRO A 18 -1.85 -11.84 13.26
N ASN A 19 -0.88 -11.84 12.34
CA ASN A 19 0.07 -10.75 12.14
C ASN A 19 0.16 -10.26 10.68
N THR A 20 -0.77 -10.65 9.81
CA THR A 20 -0.74 -10.26 8.39
C THR A 20 -2.12 -9.80 7.95
N LYS A 21 -2.16 -8.63 7.32
CA LYS A 21 -3.38 -8.05 6.73
C LYS A 21 -3.15 -7.77 5.24
N SER A 22 -4.20 -7.94 4.46
CA SER A 22 -4.29 -7.46 3.09
C SER A 22 -5.01 -6.11 3.07
N PHE A 23 -4.38 -5.11 2.47
CA PHE A 23 -4.92 -3.77 2.27
C PHE A 23 -5.23 -3.57 0.80
N TRP A 24 -6.47 -3.23 0.48
CA TRP A 24 -6.91 -2.94 -0.89
C TRP A 24 -6.99 -1.43 -1.07
N LEU A 25 -6.21 -0.90 -1.99
CA LEU A 25 -6.15 0.51 -2.33
C LEU A 25 -6.85 0.73 -3.67
N GLN A 26 -7.84 1.61 -3.68
CA GLN A 26 -8.38 2.19 -4.90
C GLN A 26 -7.55 3.42 -5.25
N ILE A 27 -6.91 3.42 -6.41
CA ILE A 27 -6.20 4.60 -6.89
C ILE A 27 -7.20 5.55 -7.53
N ASP A 28 -7.17 6.81 -7.13
CA ASP A 28 -8.05 7.84 -7.65
C ASP A 28 -7.62 8.25 -9.09
N ASP A 29 -8.59 8.64 -9.91
CA ASP A 29 -8.40 9.18 -11.27
C ASP A 29 -7.66 8.26 -12.27
N ILE A 30 -7.62 6.94 -12.04
CA ILE A 30 -7.17 5.95 -13.02
C ILE A 30 -8.09 4.72 -13.08
N ASP A 31 -8.45 4.31 -14.31
CA ASP A 31 -9.24 3.10 -14.55
C ASP A 31 -8.38 1.82 -14.52
N SER A 32 -7.07 1.95 -14.74
CA SER A 32 -6.14 0.83 -14.72
C SER A 32 -4.72 1.27 -14.36
N LEU A 33 -4.03 0.45 -13.55
CA LEU A 33 -2.58 0.54 -13.40
C LEU A 33 -1.93 -0.65 -14.11
N ASP A 34 -1.14 -0.36 -15.14
CA ASP A 34 -0.33 -1.38 -15.81
C ASP A 34 0.94 -1.65 -15.01
N TYR A 35 1.07 -2.87 -14.50
CA TYR A 35 2.27 -3.36 -13.83
C TYR A 35 2.54 -4.82 -14.18
N THR A 36 3.78 -5.25 -14.05
CA THR A 36 4.19 -6.64 -14.19
C THR A 36 4.16 -7.31 -12.81
N PRO A 37 3.61 -8.53 -12.67
CA PRO A 37 3.67 -9.29 -11.43
C PRO A 37 5.11 -9.34 -10.86
N GLY A 38 5.24 -9.09 -9.56
CA GLY A 38 6.54 -8.96 -8.87
C GLY A 38 7.06 -7.52 -8.74
N GLN A 39 6.38 -6.52 -9.32
CA GLN A 39 6.66 -5.11 -9.06
C GLN A 39 6.14 -4.64 -7.69
N PHE A 40 6.63 -3.48 -7.27
CA PHE A 40 6.26 -2.84 -6.01
C PHE A 40 5.85 -1.38 -6.25
N ILE A 41 5.10 -0.83 -5.31
CA ILE A 41 4.81 0.61 -5.21
C ILE A 41 5.47 1.17 -3.96
N THR A 42 5.62 2.50 -3.91
CA THR A 42 6.09 3.21 -2.72
C THR A 42 4.95 4.06 -2.18
N LEU A 43 4.65 3.88 -0.90
CA LEU A 43 3.69 4.70 -0.15
C LEU A 43 4.40 5.87 0.51
N ASP A 44 3.72 7.00 0.62
CA ASP A 44 4.14 8.15 1.42
C ASP A 44 3.25 8.26 2.67
N LEU A 45 3.69 7.67 3.78
CA LEU A 45 2.89 7.51 4.99
C LEU A 45 3.14 8.66 5.99
N PRO A 46 2.15 9.11 6.78
CA PRO A 46 2.32 10.18 7.77
C PRO A 46 3.01 9.68 9.06
N ILE A 47 4.18 9.06 8.92
CA ILE A 47 4.94 8.38 9.98
C ILE A 47 6.27 9.07 10.32
N GLY A 48 6.47 10.30 9.83
CA GLY A 48 7.67 11.08 10.12
C GLY A 48 7.65 12.46 9.46
N GLU A 49 8.47 13.39 9.94
CA GLU A 49 8.52 14.76 9.43
C GLU A 49 9.24 14.87 8.08
N LYS A 50 10.34 14.11 7.92
CA LYS A 50 11.14 14.12 6.69
C LYS A 50 10.61 13.08 5.72
N ARG A 51 10.51 13.45 4.44
CA ARG A 51 10.04 12.59 3.34
C ARG A 51 10.71 11.20 3.30
N ILE A 52 12.02 11.14 3.53
CA ILE A 52 12.78 9.87 3.56
C ILE A 52 12.30 8.89 4.64
N ASN A 53 11.73 9.39 5.74
CA ASN A 53 11.24 8.56 6.82
C ASN A 53 9.80 8.06 6.58
N ARG A 54 9.06 8.72 5.68
CA ARG A 54 7.66 8.41 5.34
C ARG A 54 7.51 7.32 4.28
N TRP A 55 8.54 7.14 3.46
CA TRP A 55 8.48 6.30 2.27
C TRP A 55 8.71 4.82 2.57
N ARG A 56 7.77 3.97 2.17
CA ARG A 56 7.94 2.52 2.26
C ARG A 56 7.45 1.83 1.00
N SER A 57 8.26 0.89 0.53
CA SER A 57 7.93 0.09 -0.64
C SER A 57 7.27 -1.20 -0.24
N TYR A 58 6.17 -1.53 -0.92
CA TYR A 58 5.43 -2.78 -0.74
C TYR A 58 5.19 -3.41 -2.11
N SER A 59 5.41 -4.72 -2.18
CA SER A 59 5.12 -5.51 -3.38
C SER A 59 3.63 -5.56 -3.62
N ILE A 60 3.23 -5.48 -4.90
CA ILE A 60 1.84 -5.64 -5.30
C ILE A 60 1.47 -7.13 -5.21
N ALA A 61 0.39 -7.45 -4.49
CA ALA A 61 -0.03 -8.81 -4.22
C ALA A 61 -1.09 -9.35 -5.22
N ASN A 62 -1.85 -8.48 -5.87
CA ASN A 62 -2.85 -8.88 -6.87
C ASN A 62 -2.30 -8.86 -8.31
N LEU A 63 -2.98 -9.57 -9.20
CA LEU A 63 -2.72 -9.48 -10.64
C LEU A 63 -3.27 -8.17 -11.23
N PRO A 64 -2.62 -7.62 -12.28
CA PRO A 64 -3.11 -6.42 -12.97
C PRO A 64 -4.54 -6.61 -13.47
N LYS A 65 -5.39 -5.61 -13.22
CA LYS A 65 -6.80 -5.57 -13.62
C LYS A 65 -7.21 -4.15 -14.02
N GLN A 66 -8.31 -4.06 -14.75
CA GLN A 66 -8.94 -2.80 -15.15
C GLN A 66 -9.98 -2.34 -14.11
N ASP A 67 -9.54 -2.21 -12.86
CA ASP A 67 -10.37 -1.75 -11.73
C ASP A 67 -9.66 -0.69 -10.87
N GLY A 68 -8.41 -0.35 -11.20
CA GLY A 68 -7.60 0.60 -10.41
C GLY A 68 -7.28 0.11 -8.99
N LEU A 69 -7.49 -1.18 -8.69
CA LEU A 69 -7.24 -1.76 -7.37
C LEU A 69 -5.84 -2.35 -7.25
N ILE A 70 -5.20 -2.08 -6.12
CA ILE A 70 -3.95 -2.70 -5.72
C ILE A 70 -4.13 -3.34 -4.35
N GLU A 71 -3.67 -4.58 -4.24
CA GLU A 71 -3.59 -5.30 -2.99
C GLU A 71 -2.17 -5.24 -2.45
N LEU A 72 -2.01 -4.89 -1.16
CA LEU A 72 -0.77 -5.00 -0.43
C LEU A 72 -0.94 -5.97 0.74
N CYS A 73 -0.13 -7.03 0.73
CA CYS A 73 -0.07 -7.98 1.84
C CYS A 73 1.06 -7.56 2.79
N ILE A 74 0.70 -7.16 4.01
CA ILE A 74 1.61 -6.51 4.95
C ILE A 74 1.63 -7.27 6.27
N VAL A 75 2.84 -7.58 6.73
CA VAL A 75 3.10 -8.18 8.03
C VAL A 75 3.27 -7.09 9.08
N HIS A 76 2.63 -7.26 10.23
CA HIS A 76 2.88 -6.44 11.41
C HIS A 76 4.29 -6.71 11.93
N PHE A 77 5.08 -5.65 12.03
CA PHE A 77 6.41 -5.69 12.62
C PHE A 77 6.45 -4.77 13.83
N ASP A 78 6.71 -5.35 15.01
CA ASP A 78 6.79 -4.60 16.26
C ASP A 78 7.94 -3.59 16.22
N GLY A 79 7.64 -2.32 16.51
CA GLY A 79 8.56 -1.19 16.34
C GLY A 79 8.66 -0.68 14.90
N GLY A 80 7.93 -1.27 13.96
CA GLY A 80 7.87 -0.86 12.56
C GLY A 80 6.88 0.27 12.34
N LEU A 81 7.36 1.51 12.27
CA LEU A 81 6.52 2.71 12.14
C LEU A 81 5.43 2.62 11.05
N ALA A 82 5.75 2.02 9.91
CA ALA A 82 4.81 1.89 8.80
C ALA A 82 3.77 0.78 9.01
N SER A 83 4.20 -0.40 9.45
CA SER A 83 3.29 -1.51 9.72
C SER A 83 2.36 -1.18 10.90
N GLU A 84 2.88 -0.56 11.96
CA GLU A 84 2.07 -0.09 13.09
C GLU A 84 1.04 0.95 12.64
N TYR A 85 1.45 1.96 11.86
CA TYR A 85 0.52 2.95 11.32
C TYR A 85 -0.60 2.30 10.49
N LEU A 86 -0.24 1.40 9.58
CA LEU A 86 -1.21 0.73 8.72
C LEU A 86 -2.18 -0.17 9.51
N PHE A 87 -1.73 -0.79 10.59
CA PHE A 87 -2.57 -1.67 11.41
C PHE A 87 -3.43 -0.91 12.43
N ASP A 88 -2.93 0.19 12.97
CA ASP A 88 -3.55 0.87 14.11
C ASP A 88 -4.32 2.15 13.75
N LYS A 89 -4.02 2.76 12.59
CA LYS A 89 -4.54 4.09 12.21
C LYS A 89 -5.37 4.10 10.94
N VAL A 90 -5.26 3.08 10.10
CA VAL A 90 -6.05 2.96 8.86
C VAL A 90 -7.29 2.13 9.13
N ASN A 91 -8.45 2.60 8.66
CA ASN A 91 -9.76 1.94 8.77
C ASN A 91 -10.45 1.88 7.42
#